data_AF-X1V4S4-F1
#
_entry.id   AF-X1V4S4-F1
#
_cell.length_a   1.000
_cell.length_b   1.000
_cell.length_c   1.000
_cell.angle_alpha   90.00
_cell.angle_beta   90.00
_cell.angle_gamma   90.00
#
_symmetry.space_group_name_H-M   'P 1'
#
loop_
_entity.id
_entity.type
_entity.pdbx_description
1 polymer ?
#
loop_
_entity_poly.entity_id
_entity_poly.type
_entity_poly.pdbx_seq_one_letter_code
_entity_poly.pdbx_strand_id
1 'polypeptide(L)'
;DYMNGIWYVSLMTIGVGFLCGRGGVYFVVGGFVCYWILAPILAAQGLLPSAQELAGLDKTIPSYLQKDVFMPVGIGMLVGGAMAGIVLAMPLIFSAVRSMQNAAKMKTALSKDEMPIRLLYIGIAGAAILLFVVALTSVEEMGIFRGALMALMGTLWIWVAGVILSECIGRTNWSPMSGMTLIAVTILILIAASGAGGLADRPAMIASVMVGAATCVAMAQATDLMLDLKT
;
A
#
# COMPACT_ATOMS: atom_id res chain seq x y z
N ASP A 1 1.34 10.77 -33.09
CA ASP A 1 0.33 11.33 -32.16
C ASP A 1 0.09 10.47 -30.90
N TYR A 2 1.16 10.11 -30.16
CA TYR A 2 1.04 9.33 -28.91
C TYR A 2 1.10 10.20 -27.65
N MET A 3 1.74 11.36 -27.74
CA MET A 3 1.92 12.29 -26.63
C MET A 3 0.84 13.36 -26.67
N ASN A 4 0.08 13.45 -25.59
CA ASN A 4 -0.61 14.67 -25.26
C ASN A 4 0.38 15.55 -24.51
N GLY A 5 0.99 16.53 -25.18
CA GLY A 5 1.99 17.45 -24.59
C GLY A 5 1.42 18.46 -23.59
N ILE A 6 0.28 18.13 -22.96
CA ILE A 6 -0.40 18.98 -22.00
C ILE A 6 0.17 18.69 -20.62
N TRP A 7 0.92 19.66 -20.09
CA TRP A 7 1.49 19.60 -18.75
C TRP A 7 0.51 20.23 -17.76
N TYR A 8 -0.04 19.41 -16.88
CA TYR A 8 -0.87 19.88 -15.79
C TYR A 8 0.01 20.28 -14.62
N VAL A 9 0.17 21.59 -14.43
CA VAL A 9 0.86 22.16 -13.28
C VAL A 9 -0.18 22.67 -12.29
N SER A 10 -0.16 22.13 -11.08
CA SER A 10 -1.00 22.58 -9.97
C SER A 10 -0.17 22.82 -8.71
N LEU A 11 -0.66 23.67 -7.81
CA LEU A 11 -0.06 23.86 -6.49
C LEU A 11 -0.02 22.53 -5.71
N MET A 12 -1.01 21.66 -5.91
CA MET A 12 -1.04 20.32 -5.32
C MET A 12 0.12 19.46 -5.82
N THR A 13 0.42 19.46 -7.13
CA THR A 13 1.56 18.70 -7.68
C THR A 13 2.90 19.21 -7.17
N ILE A 14 3.03 20.52 -6.91
CA ILE A 14 4.24 21.09 -6.29
C ILE A 14 4.35 20.63 -4.82
N GLY A 15 3.24 20.68 -4.07
CA GLY A 15 3.20 20.20 -2.69
C GLY A 15 3.53 18.71 -2.56
N VAL A 16 2.99 17.87 -3.45
CA VAL A 16 3.32 16.44 -3.53
C VAL A 16 4.81 16.26 -3.85
N GLY A 17 5.35 17.02 -4.79
CA GLY A 17 6.78 16.99 -5.10
C GLY A 17 7.68 17.35 -3.90
N PHE A 18 7.28 18.36 -3.12
CA PHE A 18 7.98 18.74 -1.89
C PHE A 18 7.92 17.61 -0.84
N LEU A 19 6.77 16.98 -0.64
CA LEU A 19 6.59 15.88 0.31
C LEU A 19 7.31 14.59 -0.11
N CYS A 20 7.30 14.24 -1.40
CA CYS A 20 7.95 13.03 -1.91
C CYS A 20 9.49 13.15 -1.96
N GLY A 21 10.03 14.36 -1.91
CA GLY A 21 11.47 14.62 -1.98
C GLY A 21 12.13 13.95 -3.19
N ARG A 22 13.35 13.42 -3.00
CA ARG A 22 14.11 12.77 -4.09
C ARG A 22 13.44 11.49 -4.61
N GLY A 23 12.62 10.83 -3.79
CA GLY A 23 11.86 9.64 -4.18
C GLY A 23 10.81 9.92 -5.25
N GLY A 24 10.23 11.13 -5.24
CA GLY A 24 9.24 11.58 -6.22
C GLY A 24 9.75 11.60 -7.67
N VAL A 25 11.05 11.79 -7.85
CA VAL A 25 11.68 11.85 -9.19
C VAL A 25 11.53 10.54 -9.96
N TYR A 26 11.56 9.40 -9.27
CA TYR A 26 11.41 8.09 -9.91
C TYR A 26 10.01 7.87 -10.51
N PHE A 27 8.97 8.56 -10.00
CA PHE A 27 7.64 8.53 -10.63
C PHE A 27 7.63 9.25 -11.99
N VAL A 28 8.38 10.34 -12.12
CA VAL A 28 8.54 11.07 -13.40
C VAL A 28 9.26 10.20 -14.42
N VAL A 29 10.31 9.49 -13.99
CA VAL A 29 11.03 8.53 -14.83
C VAL A 29 10.09 7.44 -15.34
N GLY A 30 9.22 6.89 -14.48
CA GLY A 30 8.21 5.90 -14.89
C GLY A 30 7.27 6.43 -15.98
N GLY A 31 6.77 7.66 -15.81
CA GLY A 31 5.95 8.32 -16.84
C GLY A 31 6.70 8.50 -18.16
N PHE A 32 7.97 8.92 -18.10
CA PHE A 32 8.82 9.06 -19.28
C PHE A 32 9.00 7.72 -20.01
N VAL A 33 9.29 6.64 -19.27
CA VAL A 33 9.41 5.29 -19.82
C VAL A 33 8.11 4.85 -20.51
N CYS A 34 6.95 5.12 -19.94
CA CYS A 34 5.67 4.78 -20.57
C CYS A 34 5.46 5.51 -21.91
N TYR A 35 5.72 6.82 -21.97
CA TYR A 35 5.48 7.60 -23.20
C TYR A 35 6.57 7.42 -24.26
N TRP A 36 7.84 7.29 -23.86
CA TRP A 36 8.99 7.30 -24.79
C TRP A 36 9.54 5.91 -25.13
N ILE A 37 9.21 4.89 -24.35
CA ILE A 37 9.67 3.51 -24.59
C ILE A 37 8.48 2.60 -24.85
N LEU A 38 7.51 2.55 -23.94
CA LEU A 38 6.39 1.62 -24.06
C LEU A 38 5.45 1.98 -25.23
N ALA A 39 5.06 3.25 -25.37
CA ALA A 39 4.17 3.67 -26.46
C ALA A 39 4.76 3.39 -27.86
N PRO A 40 6.03 3.71 -28.15
CA PRO A 40 6.65 3.38 -29.44
C PRO A 40 6.78 1.87 -29.68
N ILE A 41 7.07 1.07 -28.65
CA ILE A 41 7.12 -0.40 -28.77
C ILE A 41 5.72 -0.95 -29.12
N LEU A 42 4.67 -0.50 -28.43
CA LEU A 42 3.29 -0.90 -28.72
C LEU A 42 2.88 -0.52 -30.15
N ALA A 43 3.29 0.66 -30.62
CA ALA A 43 3.08 1.08 -31.99
C ALA A 43 3.84 0.20 -33.00
N ALA A 44 5.11 -0.10 -32.74
CA ALA A 44 5.95 -0.93 -33.60
C ALA A 44 5.44 -2.38 -33.69
N GLN A 45 4.81 -2.87 -32.63
CA GLN A 45 4.19 -4.21 -32.57
C GLN A 45 2.75 -4.25 -33.12
N GLY A 46 2.20 -3.10 -33.54
CA GLY A 46 0.82 -3.02 -34.05
C GLY A 46 -0.24 -3.33 -32.99
N LEU A 47 0.07 -3.17 -31.71
CA LEU A 47 -0.82 -3.46 -30.57
C LEU A 47 -1.70 -2.26 -30.17
N LEU A 48 -1.62 -1.16 -30.92
CA LEU A 48 -2.47 0.01 -30.70
C LEU A 48 -3.79 -0.15 -31.44
N PRO A 49 -4.93 0.15 -30.78
CA PRO A 49 -6.23 0.09 -31.43
C PRO A 49 -6.31 1.10 -32.58
N SER A 50 -7.04 0.72 -33.63
CA SER A 50 -7.28 1.54 -34.80
C SER A 50 -8.12 2.78 -34.45
N ALA A 51 -8.02 3.83 -35.27
CA ALA A 51 -8.80 5.05 -35.08
C ALA A 51 -10.32 4.80 -35.13
N GLN A 52 -10.78 3.77 -35.86
CA GLN A 52 -12.19 3.39 -35.92
C GLN A 52 -12.69 2.72 -34.63
N GLU A 53 -11.88 1.87 -34.01
CA GLU A 53 -12.21 1.23 -32.73
C GLU A 53 -12.29 2.25 -31.59
N LEU A 54 -11.40 3.24 -31.62
CA LEU A 54 -11.36 4.31 -30.62
C LEU A 54 -12.50 5.34 -30.78
N ALA A 55 -12.93 5.62 -32.02
CA ALA A 55 -14.07 6.49 -32.29
C ALA A 55 -15.39 5.91 -31.73
N GLY A 56 -15.54 4.58 -31.72
CA GLY A 56 -16.69 3.91 -31.10
C GLY A 56 -16.72 3.97 -29.57
N LEU A 57 -15.59 4.33 -28.93
CA LEU A 57 -15.43 4.42 -27.48
C LEU A 57 -15.30 5.87 -26.98
N ASP A 58 -15.43 6.85 -27.88
CA ASP A 58 -15.19 8.28 -27.61
C ASP A 58 -13.84 8.55 -26.91
N LYS A 59 -12.82 7.78 -27.29
CA LYS A 59 -11.45 7.88 -26.73
C LYS A 59 -10.48 8.30 -27.82
N THR A 60 -9.54 9.17 -27.48
CA THR A 60 -8.36 9.46 -28.31
C THR A 60 -7.23 8.49 -27.97
N ILE A 61 -6.31 8.22 -28.92
CA ILE A 61 -5.12 7.36 -28.68
C ILE A 61 -4.37 7.75 -27.39
N PRO A 62 -4.09 9.05 -27.11
CA PRO A 62 -3.43 9.44 -25.87
C PRO A 62 -4.26 9.15 -24.62
N SER A 63 -5.59 9.33 -24.68
CA SER A 63 -6.46 9.06 -23.53
C SER A 63 -6.58 7.56 -23.21
N TYR A 64 -6.58 6.72 -24.25
CA TYR A 64 -6.54 5.26 -24.11
C TYR A 64 -5.21 4.81 -23.51
N LEU A 65 -4.09 5.27 -24.07
CA LEU A 65 -2.76 4.97 -23.55
C LEU A 65 -2.62 5.41 -22.09
N GLN A 66 -3.12 6.59 -21.72
CA GLN A 66 -3.02 7.08 -20.34
C GLN A 66 -3.87 6.25 -19.36
N LYS A 67 -5.18 6.09 -19.64
CA LYS A 67 -6.13 5.53 -18.67
C LYS A 67 -6.15 4.01 -18.64
N ASP A 68 -6.05 3.38 -19.82
CA ASP A 68 -6.27 1.94 -19.95
C ASP A 68 -4.95 1.15 -19.98
N VAL A 69 -3.82 1.81 -20.27
CA VAL A 69 -2.50 1.15 -20.35
C VAL A 69 -1.54 1.67 -19.28
N PHE A 70 -1.21 2.96 -19.28
CA PHE A 70 -0.13 3.51 -18.45
C PHE A 70 -0.51 3.59 -16.96
N MET A 71 -1.75 3.95 -16.62
CA MET A 71 -2.20 3.96 -15.22
C MET A 71 -2.15 2.56 -14.59
N PRO A 72 -2.73 1.50 -15.19
CA PRO A 72 -2.61 0.13 -14.68
C PRO A 72 -1.16 -0.37 -14.61
N VAL A 73 -0.35 -0.11 -15.64
CA VAL A 73 1.08 -0.49 -15.66
C VAL A 73 1.85 0.22 -14.54
N GLY A 74 1.58 1.51 -14.34
CA GLY A 74 2.14 2.31 -13.24
C GLY A 74 1.81 1.72 -11.88
N ILE A 75 0.54 1.40 -11.63
CA ILE A 75 0.11 0.74 -10.38
C ILE A 75 0.84 -0.60 -10.22
N GLY A 76 0.90 -1.40 -11.28
CA GLY A 76 1.62 -2.69 -11.29
C GLY A 76 3.11 -2.56 -10.95
N MET A 77 3.80 -1.55 -11.49
CA MET A 77 5.20 -1.27 -11.16
C MET A 77 5.39 -0.89 -9.70
N LEU A 78 4.47 -0.09 -9.13
CA LEU A 78 4.53 0.31 -7.73
C LEU A 78 4.28 -0.86 -6.78
N VAL A 79 3.26 -1.69 -7.07
CA VAL A 79 2.96 -2.90 -6.30
C VAL A 79 4.12 -3.89 -6.41
N GLY A 80 4.63 -4.12 -7.63
CA GLY A 80 5.75 -5.03 -7.87
C GLY A 80 7.02 -4.58 -7.15
N GLY A 81 7.34 -3.28 -7.19
CA GLY A 81 8.47 -2.71 -6.47
C GLY A 81 8.33 -2.86 -4.94
N ALA A 82 7.14 -2.61 -4.41
CA ALA A 82 6.87 -2.82 -2.99
C ALA A 82 7.03 -4.30 -2.59
N MET A 83 6.49 -5.23 -3.37
CA MET A 83 6.61 -6.67 -3.13
C MET A 83 8.07 -7.15 -3.19
N ALA A 84 8.83 -6.69 -4.19
CA ALA A 84 10.25 -6.97 -4.29
C ALA A 84 11.01 -6.45 -3.06
N GLY A 85 10.65 -5.26 -2.55
CA GLY A 85 11.19 -4.71 -1.31
C GLY A 85 10.96 -5.62 -0.10
N ILE A 86 9.75 -6.18 0.06
CA ILE A 86 9.46 -7.15 1.12
C ILE A 86 10.30 -8.42 0.96
N VAL A 87 10.40 -8.95 -0.26
CA VAL A 87 11.20 -10.16 -0.53
C VAL A 87 12.67 -9.94 -0.16
N LEU A 88 13.23 -8.79 -0.49
CA LEU A 88 14.61 -8.45 -0.13
C LEU A 88 14.79 -8.21 1.39
N ALA A 89 13.77 -7.67 2.05
CA ALA A 89 13.78 -7.47 3.51
C ALA A 89 13.51 -8.76 4.31
N MET A 90 12.95 -9.79 3.68
CA MET A 90 12.49 -11.03 4.31
C MET A 90 13.52 -11.69 5.26
N PRO A 91 14.83 -11.79 4.94
CA PRO A 91 15.82 -12.37 5.86
C PRO A 91 15.96 -11.58 7.17
N LEU A 92 15.85 -10.25 7.12
CA LEU A 92 15.92 -9.38 8.29
C LEU A 92 14.65 -9.53 9.15
N ILE A 93 13.49 -9.69 8.53
CA ILE A 93 12.23 -9.93 9.23
C ILE A 93 12.31 -11.24 10.01
N PHE A 94 12.78 -12.32 9.39
CA PHE A 94 12.91 -13.61 10.06
C PHE A 94 13.93 -13.57 11.20
N SER A 95 15.05 -12.86 11.04
CA SER A 95 16.05 -12.75 12.11
C SER A 95 15.49 -11.98 13.32
N ALA A 96 14.71 -10.92 13.08
CA ALA A 96 14.05 -10.13 14.11
C ALA A 96 13.01 -10.94 14.90
N VAL A 97 12.11 -11.64 14.21
CA VAL A 97 11.10 -12.50 14.84
C VAL A 97 11.78 -13.57 15.69
N ARG A 98 12.86 -14.19 15.17
CA ARG A 98 13.63 -15.19 15.92
C ARG A 98 14.33 -14.58 17.14
N SER A 99 14.86 -13.36 17.02
CA SER A 99 15.48 -12.63 18.13
C SER A 99 14.48 -12.36 19.25
N MET A 100 13.30 -11.83 18.92
CA MET A 100 12.22 -11.58 19.88
C MET A 100 11.73 -12.87 20.55
N GLN A 101 11.57 -13.96 19.78
CA GLN A 101 11.19 -15.27 20.33
C GLN A 101 12.24 -15.84 21.30
N ASN A 102 13.53 -15.59 21.04
CA ASN A 102 14.60 -16.01 21.94
C ASN A 102 14.62 -15.17 23.22
N ALA A 103 14.46 -13.84 23.11
CA ALA A 103 14.34 -12.94 24.25
C ALA A 103 13.14 -13.30 25.15
N ALA A 104 11.98 -13.61 24.55
CA ALA A 104 10.79 -14.01 25.29
C ALA A 104 10.94 -15.35 26.06
N LYS A 105 11.86 -16.23 25.64
CA LYS A 105 12.17 -17.49 26.34
C LYS A 105 13.13 -17.28 27.52
N MET A 106 13.95 -16.24 27.47
CA MET A 106 14.86 -15.88 28.55
C MET A 106 14.09 -15.11 29.62
N LYS A 107 13.56 -15.81 30.64
CA LYS A 107 12.89 -15.21 31.81
C LYS A 107 13.89 -14.48 32.72
N THR A 108 14.53 -13.42 32.24
CA THR A 108 15.40 -12.56 33.05
C THR A 108 14.57 -11.60 33.90
N ALA A 109 15.08 -11.19 35.06
CA ALA A 109 14.40 -10.28 36.00
C ALA A 109 14.07 -8.89 35.41
N LEU A 110 14.69 -8.51 34.28
CA LEU A 110 14.34 -7.34 33.45
C LEU A 110 12.98 -7.48 32.73
N SER A 111 12.39 -8.68 32.65
CA SER A 111 11.08 -8.92 32.02
C SER A 111 9.90 -8.27 32.78
N LYS A 112 10.15 -7.61 33.91
CA LYS A 112 9.15 -6.84 34.65
C LYS A 112 8.93 -5.42 34.09
N ASP A 113 9.83 -4.93 33.25
CA ASP A 113 9.69 -3.63 32.56
C ASP A 113 8.97 -3.74 31.21
N GLU A 114 8.57 -4.94 30.81
CA GLU A 114 7.78 -5.18 29.61
C GLU A 114 6.27 -5.03 29.92
N MET A 115 5.53 -4.37 29.02
CA MET A 115 4.07 -4.24 29.08
C MET A 115 3.43 -5.60 29.43
N PRO A 116 2.49 -5.67 30.39
CA PRO A 116 1.84 -6.93 30.71
C PRO A 116 1.17 -7.49 29.47
N ILE A 117 1.51 -8.72 29.09
CA ILE A 117 1.07 -9.36 27.83
C ILE A 117 -0.47 -9.37 27.65
N ARG A 118 -1.22 -9.32 28.76
CA ARG A 118 -2.68 -9.17 28.74
C ARG A 118 -3.14 -7.85 28.13
N LEU A 119 -2.42 -6.75 28.38
CA LEU A 119 -2.70 -5.43 27.82
C LEU A 119 -2.46 -5.41 26.31
N LEU A 120 -1.43 -6.14 25.84
CA LEU A 120 -1.18 -6.30 24.41
C LEU A 120 -2.32 -7.03 23.70
N TYR A 121 -2.82 -8.13 24.28
CA TYR A 121 -3.98 -8.83 23.72
C TYR A 121 -5.23 -7.97 23.68
N ILE A 122 -5.46 -7.14 24.71
CA ILE A 122 -6.56 -6.16 24.72
C ILE A 122 -6.38 -5.14 23.60
N GLY A 123 -5.17 -4.63 23.38
CA GLY A 123 -4.86 -3.69 22.30
C GLY A 123 -5.10 -4.30 20.91
N ILE A 124 -4.64 -5.53 20.67
CA ILE A 124 -4.85 -6.25 19.40
C ILE A 124 -6.34 -6.50 19.16
N ALA A 125 -7.07 -6.98 20.18
CA ALA A 125 -8.51 -7.20 20.08
C ALA A 125 -9.27 -5.88 19.83
N GLY A 126 -8.89 -4.81 20.54
CA GLY A 126 -9.46 -3.48 20.35
C GLY A 126 -9.22 -2.93 18.94
N ALA A 127 -8.01 -3.08 18.41
CA ALA A 127 -7.69 -2.69 17.04
C ALA A 127 -8.50 -3.49 16.00
N ALA A 128 -8.62 -4.80 16.18
CA ALA A 128 -9.43 -5.65 15.30
C ALA A 128 -10.91 -5.26 15.31
N ILE A 129 -11.48 -5.01 16.49
CA ILE A 129 -12.87 -4.56 16.63
C ILE A 129 -13.05 -3.18 16.00
N LEU A 130 -12.11 -2.25 16.21
CA LEU A 130 -12.20 -0.91 15.65
C LEU A 130 -12.13 -0.94 14.12
N LEU A 131 -11.16 -1.68 13.55
CA LEU A 131 -11.08 -1.85 12.10
C LEU A 131 -12.30 -2.56 11.53
N PHE A 132 -12.91 -3.47 12.29
CA PHE A 132 -14.15 -4.13 11.91
C PHE A 132 -15.33 -3.17 11.84
N VAL A 133 -15.49 -2.32 12.86
CA VAL A 133 -16.51 -1.26 12.85
C VAL A 133 -16.29 -0.28 11.70
N VAL A 134 -15.04 0.13 11.45
CA VAL A 134 -14.69 0.99 10.31
C VAL A 134 -15.07 0.30 9.00
N ALA A 135 -14.76 -0.98 8.82
CA ALA A 135 -15.10 -1.71 7.61
C ALA A 135 -16.61 -1.78 7.39
N LEU A 136 -17.39 -2.12 8.41
CA LEU A 136 -18.86 -2.22 8.32
C LEU A 136 -19.54 -0.88 8.08
N THR A 137 -19.02 0.20 8.65
CA THR A 137 -19.59 1.54 8.49
C THR A 137 -19.14 2.24 7.21
N SER A 138 -18.16 1.69 6.48
CA SER A 138 -17.63 2.30 5.26
C SER A 138 -18.63 2.25 4.09
N VAL A 139 -19.42 1.18 3.97
CA VAL A 139 -20.35 0.96 2.84
C VAL A 139 -21.55 0.14 3.32
N GLU A 140 -22.76 0.51 2.90
CA GLU A 140 -24.00 -0.21 3.22
C GLU A 140 -24.02 -1.65 2.69
N GLU A 141 -23.39 -1.92 1.55
CA GLU A 141 -23.29 -3.24 0.92
C GLU A 141 -22.22 -4.14 1.57
N MET A 142 -21.59 -3.69 2.66
CA MET A 142 -20.51 -4.43 3.31
C MET A 142 -21.04 -5.64 4.08
N GLY A 143 -20.73 -6.84 3.58
CA GLY A 143 -21.00 -8.08 4.29
C GLY A 143 -20.16 -8.24 5.56
N ILE A 144 -20.77 -8.77 6.62
CA ILE A 144 -20.13 -9.02 7.94
C ILE A 144 -18.85 -9.84 7.79
N PHE A 145 -18.89 -10.91 6.99
CA PHE A 145 -17.73 -11.78 6.78
C PHE A 145 -16.56 -11.05 6.12
N ARG A 146 -16.83 -10.19 5.12
CA ARG A 146 -15.79 -9.40 4.45
C ARG A 146 -15.21 -8.35 5.37
N GLY A 147 -16.07 -7.63 6.10
CA GLY A 147 -15.63 -6.66 7.10
C GLY A 147 -14.70 -7.30 8.14
N ALA A 148 -15.03 -8.51 8.60
CA ALA A 148 -14.20 -9.26 9.54
C ALA A 148 -12.86 -9.66 8.92
N LEU A 149 -12.85 -10.14 7.68
CA LEU A 149 -11.63 -10.50 6.96
C LEU A 149 -10.72 -9.28 6.72
N MET A 150 -11.29 -8.13 6.35
CA MET A 150 -10.57 -6.87 6.18
C MET A 150 -9.97 -6.38 7.50
N ALA A 151 -10.73 -6.47 8.59
CA ALA A 151 -10.25 -6.06 9.91
C ALA A 151 -9.13 -6.96 10.42
N LEU A 152 -9.26 -8.28 10.28
CA LEU A 152 -8.22 -9.24 10.64
C LEU A 152 -6.96 -9.02 9.82
N MET A 153 -7.11 -8.84 8.51
CA MET A 153 -5.97 -8.57 7.62
C MET A 153 -5.31 -7.24 7.98
N GLY A 154 -6.06 -6.16 8.21
CA GLY A 154 -5.52 -4.87 8.64
C GLY A 154 -4.80 -4.95 9.97
N THR A 155 -5.37 -5.63 10.97
CA THR A 155 -4.74 -5.84 12.28
C THR A 155 -3.43 -6.62 12.16
N LEU A 156 -3.45 -7.71 11.39
CA LEU A 156 -2.26 -8.51 11.12
C LEU A 156 -1.20 -7.67 10.39
N TRP A 157 -1.62 -6.83 9.44
CA TRP A 157 -0.72 -5.99 8.67
C TRP A 157 -0.05 -4.92 9.53
N ILE A 158 -0.78 -4.29 10.46
CA ILE A 158 -0.21 -3.34 11.44
C ILE A 158 0.90 -4.02 12.24
N TRP A 159 0.67 -5.26 12.70
CA TRP A 159 1.66 -6.02 13.46
C TRP A 159 2.90 -6.34 12.61
N VAL A 160 2.72 -6.88 11.40
CA VAL A 160 3.83 -7.20 10.49
C VAL A 160 4.64 -5.95 10.18
N ALA A 161 3.97 -4.86 9.82
CA ALA A 161 4.65 -3.60 9.54
C ALA A 161 5.41 -3.08 10.74
N GLY A 162 4.84 -3.15 11.95
CA GLY A 162 5.53 -2.76 13.19
C GLY A 162 6.86 -3.49 13.39
N VAL A 163 6.89 -4.81 13.16
CA VAL A 163 8.13 -5.61 13.26
C VAL A 163 9.15 -5.24 12.18
N ILE A 164 8.71 -4.98 10.95
CA ILE A 164 9.60 -4.56 9.86
C ILE A 164 10.19 -3.18 10.18
N LEU A 165 9.33 -2.25 10.60
CA LEU A 165 9.68 -0.88 10.92
C LEU A 165 10.68 -0.82 12.07
N SER A 166 10.50 -1.60 13.14
CA SER A 166 11.44 -1.60 14.28
C SER A 166 12.86 -1.95 13.85
N GLU A 167 13.02 -2.88 12.91
CA GLU A 167 14.33 -3.32 12.43
C GLU A 167 14.95 -2.34 11.43
N CYS A 168 14.15 -1.85 10.47
CA CYS A 168 14.62 -0.91 9.47
C CYS A 168 14.95 0.45 10.10
N ILE A 169 14.08 0.96 10.98
CA ILE A 169 14.39 2.16 11.76
C ILE A 169 15.61 1.88 12.60
N GLY A 170 15.61 0.80 13.40
CA GLY A 170 16.71 0.38 14.27
C GLY A 170 18.08 0.40 13.58
N ARG A 171 18.21 -0.17 12.37
CA ARG A 171 19.50 -0.35 11.68
C ARG A 171 19.84 0.69 10.61
N THR A 172 18.87 1.23 9.88
CA THR A 172 19.13 2.02 8.66
C THR A 172 18.51 3.42 8.67
N ASN A 173 17.78 3.80 9.73
CA ASN A 173 17.03 5.07 9.83
C ASN A 173 16.10 5.33 8.62
N TRP A 174 15.69 4.26 7.95
CA TRP A 174 14.79 4.30 6.80
C TRP A 174 13.58 3.42 7.11
N SER A 175 12.38 3.94 6.88
CA SER A 175 11.14 3.17 6.99
C SER A 175 10.57 2.89 5.60
N PRO A 176 10.33 1.62 5.21
CA PRO A 176 9.69 1.29 3.93
C PRO A 176 8.17 1.52 3.97
N MET A 177 7.72 2.62 4.60
CA MET A 177 6.31 2.85 4.93
C MET A 177 5.44 2.89 3.68
N SER A 178 5.85 3.61 2.63
CA SER A 178 5.05 3.75 1.39
C SER A 178 4.82 2.45 0.64
N GLY A 179 5.79 1.52 0.66
CA GLY A 179 5.62 0.20 0.05
C GLY A 179 4.66 -0.67 0.85
N MET A 180 4.76 -0.64 2.18
CA MET A 180 3.90 -1.42 3.07
C MET A 180 2.44 -0.96 3.02
N THR A 181 2.19 0.35 2.91
CA THR A 181 0.82 0.89 2.76
C THR A 181 0.20 0.49 1.43
N LEU A 182 0.97 0.55 0.34
CA LEU A 182 0.50 0.21 -0.99
C LEU A 182 0.13 -1.28 -1.12
N ILE A 183 0.93 -2.18 -0.53
CA ILE A 183 0.59 -3.61 -0.46
C ILE A 183 -0.65 -3.83 0.41
N ALA A 184 -0.74 -3.16 1.58
CA ALA A 184 -1.91 -3.27 2.46
C ALA A 184 -3.21 -2.95 1.72
N VAL A 185 -3.25 -1.79 1.05
CA VAL A 185 -4.44 -1.33 0.31
C VAL A 185 -4.73 -2.29 -0.85
N THR A 186 -3.71 -2.79 -1.54
CA THR A 186 -3.90 -3.76 -2.63
C THR A 186 -4.55 -5.04 -2.12
N ILE A 187 -4.08 -5.60 -1.00
CA ILE A 187 -4.67 -6.78 -0.37
C ILE A 187 -6.11 -6.50 0.07
N LEU A 188 -6.38 -5.33 0.67
CA LEU A 188 -7.73 -4.94 1.09
C LEU A 188 -8.68 -4.78 -0.10
N ILE A 189 -8.21 -4.28 -1.25
CA ILE A 189 -9.00 -4.21 -2.49
C ILE A 189 -9.30 -5.61 -2.99
N LEU A 190 -8.32 -6.51 -2.99
CA LEU A 190 -8.55 -7.90 -3.37
C LEU A 190 -9.58 -8.56 -2.46
N ILE A 191 -9.54 -8.33 -1.15
CA ILE A 191 -10.55 -8.85 -0.22
C ILE A 191 -11.94 -8.27 -0.48
N ALA A 192 -12.04 -6.96 -0.74
CA ALA A 192 -13.31 -6.29 -0.99
C ALA A 192 -13.95 -6.70 -2.34
N ALA A 193 -13.12 -6.88 -3.37
CA ALA A 193 -13.54 -7.21 -4.73
C ALA A 193 -13.69 -8.73 -4.99
N SER A 194 -13.06 -9.59 -4.18
CA SER A 194 -13.09 -11.05 -4.40
C SER A 194 -14.28 -11.78 -3.74
N GLY A 195 -14.64 -12.92 -4.34
CA GLY A 195 -15.64 -13.88 -3.85
C GLY A 195 -17.04 -13.73 -4.46
N ALA A 196 -17.91 -14.71 -4.19
CA ALA A 196 -19.30 -14.67 -4.59
C ALA A 196 -20.00 -13.46 -3.94
N GLY A 197 -20.49 -12.52 -4.76
CA GLY A 197 -21.11 -11.27 -4.33
C GLY A 197 -20.14 -10.14 -4.00
N GLY A 198 -18.94 -10.11 -4.61
CA GLY A 198 -17.94 -9.04 -4.43
C GLY A 198 -18.55 -7.64 -4.58
N LEU A 199 -18.01 -6.67 -3.85
CA LEU A 199 -18.48 -5.29 -3.93
C LEU A 199 -18.21 -4.74 -5.35
N ALA A 200 -19.10 -3.90 -5.86
CA ALA A 200 -18.83 -3.14 -7.06
C ALA A 200 -17.58 -2.24 -6.88
N ASP A 201 -16.95 -1.85 -7.98
CA ASP A 201 -15.65 -1.16 -7.97
C ASP A 201 -15.59 0.05 -7.01
N ARG A 202 -16.64 0.88 -7.02
CA ARG A 202 -16.70 2.08 -6.18
C ARG A 202 -16.84 1.76 -4.69
N PRO A 203 -17.83 0.95 -4.25
CA PRO A 203 -17.90 0.43 -2.89
C PRO A 203 -16.60 -0.24 -2.41
N ALA A 204 -15.99 -1.10 -3.23
CA ALA A 204 -14.74 -1.77 -2.89
C ALA A 204 -13.61 -0.77 -2.65
N MET A 205 -13.45 0.21 -3.53
CA MET A 205 -12.44 1.27 -3.34
C MET A 205 -12.67 2.07 -2.06
N ILE A 206 -13.92 2.47 -1.77
CA ILE A 206 -14.23 3.25 -0.56
C ILE A 206 -13.84 2.47 0.69
N ALA A 207 -14.28 1.21 0.79
CA ALA A 207 -13.99 0.37 1.93
C ALA A 207 -12.48 0.12 2.13
N SER A 208 -11.77 -0.22 1.05
CA SER A 208 -10.33 -0.50 1.12
C SER A 208 -9.51 0.74 1.44
N VAL A 209 -9.91 1.92 0.95
CA VAL A 209 -9.26 3.19 1.29
C VAL A 209 -9.53 3.58 2.74
N MET A 210 -10.76 3.38 3.26
CA MET A 210 -11.10 3.71 4.65
C MET A 210 -10.34 2.84 5.66
N VAL A 211 -10.39 1.51 5.50
CA VAL A 211 -9.64 0.58 6.35
C VAL A 211 -8.13 0.72 6.14
N GLY A 212 -7.71 0.93 4.89
CA GLY A 212 -6.33 1.17 4.52
C GLY A 212 -5.77 2.40 5.20
N ALA A 213 -6.46 3.54 5.16
CA ALA A 213 -6.05 4.77 5.80
C ALA A 213 -5.89 4.60 7.32
N ALA A 214 -6.85 3.95 7.99
CA ALA A 214 -6.75 3.65 9.42
C ALA A 214 -5.51 2.79 9.74
N THR A 215 -5.26 1.75 8.93
CA THR A 215 -4.08 0.89 9.04
C THR A 215 -2.79 1.69 8.83
N CYS A 216 -2.74 2.57 7.82
CA CYS A 216 -1.59 3.41 7.50
C CYS A 216 -1.24 4.36 8.63
N VAL A 217 -2.24 5.03 9.21
CA VAL A 217 -2.06 5.93 10.35
C VAL A 217 -1.52 5.16 11.55
N ALA A 218 -2.09 3.99 11.88
CA ALA A 218 -1.60 3.17 12.99
C ALA A 218 -0.12 2.76 12.80
N MET A 219 0.29 2.37 11.59
CA MET A 219 1.68 2.03 11.28
C MET A 219 2.62 3.25 11.37
N ALA A 220 2.17 4.42 10.90
CA ALA A 220 2.93 5.66 11.00
C ALA A 220 3.17 6.06 12.46
N GLN A 221 2.14 5.95 13.31
CA GLN A 221 2.28 6.22 14.75
C GLN A 221 3.23 5.23 15.43
N ALA A 222 3.16 3.95 15.07
CA ALA A 222 4.12 2.96 15.59
C ALA A 222 5.57 3.27 15.17
N THR A 223 5.77 3.76 13.94
CA THR A 223 7.08 4.22 13.45
C THR A 223 7.60 5.40 14.27
N ASP A 224 6.74 6.38 14.54
CA ASP A 224 7.09 7.61 15.24
C ASP A 224 7.52 7.33 16.69
N LEU A 225 6.76 6.51 17.41
CA LEU A 225 7.11 6.06 18.76
C LEU A 225 8.46 5.31 18.81
N MET A 226 8.80 4.54 17.77
CA MET A 226 10.09 3.85 17.69
C MET A 226 11.27 4.77 17.38
N LEU A 227 11.02 5.88 16.66
CA LEU A 227 12.01 6.93 16.42
C LEU A 227 12.27 7.74 17.69
N ASP A 228 11.23 8.05 18.44
CA ASP A 228 11.32 8.79 19.71
C ASP A 228 12.17 8.03 20.75
N LEU A 229 12.04 6.69 20.80
CA LEU A 229 12.88 5.85 21.67
C LEU A 229 14.37 5.81 21.31
N LYS A 230 14.77 6.36 20.15
CA LYS A 230 16.18 6.46 19.76
C LYS A 230 16.85 7.75 20.23
N THR A 231 16.06 8.77 20.59
CA THR A 231 16.54 10.06 21.11
C THR A 231 16.59 10.04 22.63
#